data_AF-A0A031IJ17-F1
#
_entry.id   AF-A0A031IJ17-F1
#
_cell.length_a   1.000
_cell.length_b   1.000
_cell.length_c   1.000
_cell.angle_alpha   90.00
_cell.angle_beta   90.00
_cell.angle_gamma   90.00
#
_symmetry.space_group_name_H-M   'P 1'
#
loop_
_entity.id
_entity.type
_entity.pdbx_description
1 polymer ?
#
loop_
_entity_poly.entity_id
_entity_poly.type
_entity_poly.pdbx_seq_one_letter_code
_entity_poly.pdbx_strand_id
1 'polypeptide(L)'
;MAKRPLTPRECELVVCSLYVMELIPFEGIMERLESITLRDIIGPVARGESTREQAADALDQYIKVRRRRFRNVPPEHLWSLDDRIEQEALRMIRKRSPLSAGEKLQPKAIPHEMGDTVELKVTEIQDRNNKVTLIGKVGNVTAKLPVANRQAYKGNKTISAWITGVEKKPALLHLSTSDYGKHQPSDDVKAAYATAVAALRRYFETNELPTTEEVDLAKSLFQRMIRRDQNDWFTVYVAMGRPQLDHVRRWVKVIQMLARSLRGDEEATQQLASQEDRFFKDALLRACKAAEKNFTS
;
A
#
# COMPACT_ATOMS: atom_id res chain seq x y z
N MET A 1 13.62 -13.88 35.74
CA MET A 1 14.01 -12.59 35.12
C MET A 1 12.84 -11.62 35.24
N ALA A 2 13.04 -10.46 35.86
CA ALA A 2 11.98 -9.46 35.98
C ALA A 2 11.62 -8.95 34.56
N LYS A 3 10.45 -9.35 34.04
CA LYS A 3 9.93 -8.86 32.75
C LYS A 3 9.76 -7.34 32.86
N ARG A 4 10.41 -6.59 31.97
CA ARG A 4 10.24 -5.14 31.81
C ARG A 4 8.73 -4.84 31.65
N PRO A 5 8.21 -3.72 32.21
CA PRO A 5 6.82 -3.32 32.00
C PRO A 5 6.48 -3.17 30.51
N LEU A 6 5.22 -3.44 30.17
CA LEU A 6 4.73 -3.33 28.79
C LEU A 6 4.87 -1.91 28.27
N THR A 7 5.27 -1.77 27.02
CA THR A 7 5.24 -0.48 26.33
C THR A 7 3.80 -0.06 26.03
N PRO A 8 3.51 1.25 25.88
CA PRO A 8 2.18 1.73 25.50
C PRO A 8 1.59 1.04 24.27
N ARG A 9 2.46 0.62 23.34
CA ARG A 9 2.07 -0.05 22.11
C ARG A 9 1.78 -1.54 22.30
N GLU A 10 2.53 -2.21 23.17
CA GLU A 10 2.22 -3.59 23.58
C GLU A 10 0.89 -3.63 24.34
N CYS A 11 0.61 -2.64 25.21
CA CYS A 11 -0.69 -2.55 25.89
C CYS A 11 -1.86 -2.38 24.90
N GLU A 12 -1.72 -1.54 23.88
CA GLU A 12 -2.74 -1.40 22.83
C GLU A 12 -2.98 -2.71 22.09
N LEU A 13 -1.91 -3.43 21.75
CA LEU A 13 -1.99 -4.71 21.05
C LEU A 13 -2.71 -5.78 21.90
N VAL A 14 -2.35 -5.90 23.18
CA VAL A 14 -3.01 -6.80 24.13
C VAL A 14 -4.50 -6.51 24.18
N VAL A 15 -4.85 -5.24 24.39
CA VAL A 15 -6.26 -4.82 24.52
C VAL A 15 -7.06 -5.04 23.23
N CYS A 16 -6.43 -4.86 22.07
CA CYS A 16 -7.02 -5.20 20.78
C CYS A 16 -7.33 -6.70 20.65
N SER A 17 -6.47 -7.55 21.20
CA SER A 17 -6.60 -9.01 21.12
C SER A 17 -7.68 -9.51 22.07
N LEU A 18 -7.73 -8.96 23.29
CA LEU A 18 -8.81 -9.21 24.24
C LEU A 18 -10.20 -8.87 23.65
N TYR A 19 -10.29 -7.80 22.86
CA TYR A 19 -11.53 -7.46 22.16
C TYR A 19 -11.89 -8.49 21.08
N VAL A 20 -10.92 -8.92 20.28
CA VAL A 20 -11.11 -9.97 19.26
C VAL A 20 -11.53 -11.31 19.89
N MET A 21 -11.05 -11.60 21.10
CA MET A 21 -11.44 -12.77 21.90
C MET A 21 -12.76 -12.62 22.65
N GLU A 22 -13.48 -11.50 22.47
CA GLU A 22 -14.75 -11.21 23.16
C GLU A 22 -14.63 -11.09 24.70
N LEU A 23 -13.42 -10.89 25.22
CA LEU A 23 -13.18 -10.79 26.66
C LEU A 23 -13.50 -9.39 27.22
N ILE A 24 -13.60 -8.38 26.35
CA ILE A 24 -13.89 -6.99 26.72
C ILE A 24 -14.79 -6.31 25.67
N PRO A 25 -15.59 -5.30 26.06
CA PRO A 25 -16.47 -4.58 25.13
C PRO A 25 -15.69 -3.63 24.21
N PHE A 26 -16.24 -3.36 23.02
CA PHE A 26 -15.66 -2.45 22.02
C PHE A 26 -15.71 -0.98 22.46
N GLU A 27 -16.89 -0.55 22.92
CA GLU A 27 -17.22 0.83 23.23
C GLU A 27 -16.43 1.29 24.46
N GLY A 28 -15.56 2.28 24.27
CA GLY A 28 -14.76 2.89 25.35
C GLY A 28 -13.27 2.56 25.34
N ILE A 29 -12.84 1.46 24.72
CA ILE A 29 -11.41 1.12 24.61
C ILE A 29 -10.81 1.66 23.31
N MET A 30 -11.58 1.58 22.22
CA MET A 30 -11.12 1.97 20.89
C MET A 30 -10.82 3.46 20.79
N GLU A 31 -11.68 4.27 21.41
CA GLU A 31 -11.50 5.71 21.53
C GLU A 31 -10.22 6.10 22.28
N ARG A 32 -9.59 5.16 22.97
CA ARG A 32 -8.37 5.36 23.77
C ARG A 32 -7.10 4.78 23.13
N LEU A 33 -7.23 4.03 22.02
CA LEU A 33 -6.08 3.53 21.25
C LEU A 33 -5.41 4.69 20.49
N GLU A 34 -4.11 4.91 20.61
CA GLU A 34 -3.40 5.90 19.78
C GLU A 34 -2.96 5.29 18.44
N SER A 35 -2.91 3.96 18.37
CA SER A 35 -2.67 3.24 17.15
C SER A 35 -3.75 3.42 16.08
N ILE A 36 -3.39 4.09 14.98
CA ILE A 36 -4.17 4.01 13.74
C ILE A 36 -4.26 2.57 13.22
N THR A 37 -3.14 1.86 13.05
CA THR A 37 -3.13 0.51 12.44
C THR A 37 -3.97 -0.51 13.21
N LEU A 38 -3.79 -0.62 14.53
CA LEU A 38 -4.66 -1.43 15.38
C LEU A 38 -6.12 -0.98 15.24
N ARG A 39 -6.45 0.32 15.36
CA ARG A 39 -7.84 0.76 15.13
C ARG A 39 -8.41 0.35 13.76
N ASP A 40 -7.61 0.35 12.71
CA ASP A 40 -8.03 -0.10 11.37
C ASP A 40 -8.27 -1.62 11.31
N ILE A 41 -7.61 -2.39 12.16
CA ILE A 41 -7.81 -3.85 12.25
C ILE A 41 -9.11 -4.16 13.01
N ILE A 42 -9.35 -3.52 14.16
CA ILE A 42 -10.49 -3.85 15.03
C ILE A 42 -11.74 -2.99 14.79
N GLY A 43 -11.58 -1.82 14.17
CA GLY A 43 -12.69 -0.93 13.83
C GLY A 43 -13.73 -1.57 12.90
N PRO A 44 -13.34 -2.22 11.79
CA PRO A 44 -14.26 -2.94 10.92
C PRO A 44 -15.04 -4.04 11.63
N VAL A 45 -14.41 -4.77 12.56
CA VAL A 45 -15.06 -5.85 13.33
C VAL A 45 -16.25 -5.32 14.11
N ALA A 46 -16.10 -4.20 14.79
CA ALA A 46 -17.20 -3.64 15.58
C ALA A 46 -18.30 -2.97 14.78
N ARG A 47 -18.01 -2.55 13.56
CA ARG A 47 -19.04 -2.10 12.62
C ARG A 47 -19.74 -3.27 11.93
N GLY A 48 -19.34 -4.51 12.20
CA GLY A 48 -19.84 -5.70 11.51
C GLY A 48 -19.36 -5.82 10.06
N GLU A 49 -18.34 -5.04 9.66
CA GLU A 49 -17.77 -5.03 8.30
C GLU A 49 -16.70 -6.11 8.11
N SER A 50 -16.20 -6.70 9.20
CA SER A 50 -15.20 -7.77 9.21
C SER A 50 -15.52 -8.78 10.30
N THR A 51 -15.10 -10.02 10.11
CA THR A 51 -15.15 -11.06 11.15
C THR A 51 -14.02 -10.88 12.17
N ARG A 52 -14.20 -11.46 13.36
CA ARG A 52 -13.16 -11.51 14.40
C ARG A 52 -11.96 -12.34 13.96
N GLU A 53 -12.18 -13.42 13.21
CA GLU A 53 -11.13 -14.27 12.64
C GLU A 53 -10.22 -13.48 11.69
N GLN A 54 -10.80 -12.66 10.80
CA GLN A 54 -10.03 -11.79 9.92
C GLN A 54 -9.20 -10.75 10.69
N ALA A 55 -9.73 -10.22 11.80
CA ALA A 55 -8.96 -9.32 12.65
C ALA A 55 -7.88 -10.04 13.46
N ALA A 56 -8.12 -11.27 13.90
CA ALA A 56 -7.11 -12.10 14.54
C ALA A 56 -5.93 -12.31 13.60
N ASP A 57 -6.18 -12.73 12.36
CA ASP A 57 -5.15 -12.90 11.32
C ASP A 57 -4.38 -11.59 11.07
N ALA A 58 -5.08 -10.45 10.99
CA ALA A 58 -4.46 -9.16 10.76
C ALA A 58 -3.59 -8.69 11.95
N LEU A 59 -4.01 -8.95 13.20
CA LEU A 59 -3.20 -8.70 14.40
C LEU A 59 -1.95 -9.59 14.40
N ASP A 60 -2.11 -10.87 14.08
CA ASP A 60 -1.03 -11.85 13.99
C ASP A 60 0.02 -11.43 12.96
N GLN A 61 -0.43 -11.00 11.77
CA GLN A 61 0.43 -10.44 10.73
C GLN A 61 1.10 -9.14 11.19
N TYR A 62 0.37 -8.26 11.89
CA TYR A 62 0.89 -7.00 12.38
C TYR A 62 2.04 -7.21 13.38
N ILE A 63 1.91 -8.18 14.29
CA ILE A 63 2.98 -8.57 15.21
C ILE A 63 4.16 -9.17 14.46
N LYS A 64 3.90 -10.09 13.52
CA LYS A 64 4.94 -10.74 12.70
C LYS A 64 5.79 -9.73 11.94
N VAL A 65 5.20 -8.65 11.42
CA VAL A 65 5.92 -7.56 10.72
C VAL A 65 6.69 -6.67 11.70
N ARG A 66 6.22 -6.53 12.95
CA ARG A 66 6.80 -5.63 13.94
C ARG A 66 7.41 -6.35 15.14
N ARG A 67 7.96 -7.55 14.95
CA ARG A 67 8.56 -8.41 16.00
C ARG A 67 9.45 -7.66 16.99
N ARG A 68 10.29 -6.73 16.50
CA ARG A 68 11.18 -5.92 17.36
C ARG A 68 10.42 -5.01 18.34
N ARG A 69 9.21 -4.55 17.98
CA ARG A 69 8.37 -3.67 18.81
C ARG A 69 7.48 -4.43 19.80
N PHE A 70 7.21 -5.71 19.55
CA PHE A 70 6.33 -6.56 20.35
C PHE A 70 7.10 -7.74 20.95
N ARG A 71 8.33 -7.48 21.40
CA ARG A 71 9.24 -8.53 21.83
C ARG A 71 8.70 -9.31 23.04
N ASN A 72 7.86 -8.69 23.87
CA ASN A 72 7.25 -9.33 25.04
C ASN A 72 5.86 -9.92 24.76
N VAL A 73 5.28 -9.63 23.59
CA VAL A 73 3.96 -10.11 23.17
C VAL A 73 4.09 -10.71 21.76
N PRO A 74 4.79 -11.85 21.61
CA PRO A 74 4.88 -12.53 20.33
C PRO A 74 3.52 -13.16 19.96
N PRO A 75 3.28 -13.47 18.66
CA PRO A 75 1.98 -13.96 18.19
C PRO A 75 1.46 -15.17 18.99
N GLU A 76 2.33 -16.11 19.30
CA GLU A 76 2.03 -17.31 20.09
C GLU A 76 1.54 -17.03 21.52
N HIS A 77 1.91 -15.89 22.11
CA HIS A 77 1.48 -15.52 23.46
C HIS A 77 0.30 -14.55 23.46
N LEU A 78 -0.05 -13.98 22.30
CA LEU A 78 -1.12 -12.97 22.20
C LEU A 78 -2.48 -13.53 22.60
N TRP A 79 -2.67 -14.82 22.34
CA TRP A 79 -3.93 -15.55 22.53
C TRP A 79 -3.94 -16.38 23.84
N SER A 80 -2.87 -16.31 24.62
CA SER A 80 -2.67 -17.04 25.88
C SER A 80 -2.03 -16.13 26.94
N LEU A 81 -2.46 -14.88 26.99
CA LEU A 81 -1.91 -13.89 27.91
C LEU A 81 -2.25 -14.29 29.35
N ASP A 82 -1.34 -14.01 30.29
CA ASP A 82 -1.62 -14.19 31.71
C ASP A 82 -2.49 -13.03 32.23
N ASP A 83 -3.37 -13.31 33.20
CA ASP A 83 -4.30 -12.34 33.79
C ASP A 83 -3.59 -11.03 34.21
N ARG A 84 -2.35 -11.13 34.68
CA ARG A 84 -1.57 -9.98 35.13
C ARG A 84 -1.24 -9.03 33.98
N ILE A 85 -0.80 -9.54 32.83
CA ILE A 85 -0.50 -8.77 31.62
C ILE A 85 -1.77 -8.11 31.07
N GLU A 86 -2.89 -8.84 31.08
CA GLU A 86 -4.18 -8.31 30.66
C GLU A 86 -4.62 -7.12 31.52
N GLN A 87 -4.59 -7.29 32.85
CA GLN A 87 -4.97 -6.24 33.80
C GLN A 87 -4.05 -5.01 33.69
N GLU A 88 -2.73 -5.21 33.50
CA GLU A 88 -1.79 -4.11 33.32
C GLU A 88 -2.09 -3.31 32.04
N ALA A 89 -2.33 -4.00 30.93
CA ALA A 89 -2.66 -3.38 29.66
C ALA A 89 -3.99 -2.61 29.71
N LEU A 90 -5.04 -3.23 30.28
CA LEU A 90 -6.35 -2.60 30.48
C LEU A 90 -6.25 -1.36 31.37
N ARG A 91 -5.49 -1.44 32.47
CA ARG A 91 -5.26 -0.28 33.36
C ARG A 91 -4.59 0.87 32.63
N MET A 92 -3.60 0.58 31.78
CA MET A 92 -2.90 1.60 31.00
C MET A 92 -3.80 2.26 29.96
N ILE A 93 -4.66 1.50 29.26
CA ILE A 93 -5.60 2.06 28.28
C ILE A 93 -6.69 2.89 28.97
N ARG A 94 -7.26 2.42 30.09
CA ARG A 94 -8.31 3.14 30.84
C ARG A 94 -7.84 4.47 31.45
N LYS A 95 -6.54 4.66 31.68
CA LYS A 95 -5.97 5.95 32.13
C LYS A 95 -5.93 7.01 31.04
N ARG A 96 -6.04 6.64 29.77
CA ARG A 96 -6.02 7.59 28.65
C ARG A 96 -7.38 8.22 28.48
N SER A 97 -7.40 9.53 28.19
CA SER A 97 -8.64 10.23 27.84
C SER A 97 -9.26 9.61 26.58
N PRO A 98 -10.59 9.41 26.54
CA PRO A 98 -11.26 9.09 25.28
C PRO A 98 -11.07 10.24 24.29
N LEU A 99 -11.18 9.94 23.00
CA LEU A 99 -11.25 10.99 21.98
C LEU A 99 -12.43 11.92 22.26
N SER A 100 -12.21 13.22 22.14
CA SER A 100 -13.27 14.21 22.31
C SER A 100 -14.35 13.99 21.24
N ALA A 101 -15.63 14.16 21.59
CA ALA A 101 -16.72 14.10 20.61
C ALA A 101 -16.47 15.11 19.48
N GLY A 102 -16.22 14.63 18.26
CA GLY A 102 -15.86 15.46 17.11
C GLY A 102 -14.36 15.47 16.74
N GLU A 103 -13.46 14.96 17.59
CA GLU A 103 -12.07 14.71 17.20
C GLU A 103 -11.98 13.49 16.27
N LYS A 104 -12.01 13.75 14.97
CA LYS A 104 -11.48 12.82 13.97
C LYS A 104 -9.96 13.01 13.92
N LEU A 105 -9.21 12.12 14.57
CA LEU A 105 -7.76 12.02 14.34
C LEU A 105 -7.52 11.80 12.84
N GLN A 106 -6.64 12.63 12.27
CA GLN A 106 -6.15 12.77 10.88
C GLN A 106 -6.73 11.87 9.77
N PRO A 107 -7.00 12.46 8.60
CA PRO A 107 -8.14 12.15 7.75
C PRO A 107 -8.23 10.67 7.35
N LYS A 108 -9.49 10.21 7.23
CA LYS A 108 -9.96 9.06 6.44
C LYS A 108 -8.90 8.67 5.42
N ALA A 109 -8.55 7.37 5.35
CA ALA A 109 -7.93 6.80 4.15
C ALA A 109 -8.48 7.56 2.94
N ILE A 110 -7.60 8.16 2.12
CA ILE A 110 -8.01 8.87 0.92
C ILE A 110 -9.00 7.93 0.24
N PRO A 111 -10.32 8.25 0.18
CA PRO A 111 -11.36 7.27 -0.13
C PRO A 111 -11.44 7.05 -1.64
N HIS A 112 -10.28 7.12 -2.28
CA HIS A 112 -10.11 7.16 -3.70
C HIS A 112 -8.88 6.34 -4.06
N GLU A 113 -9.01 5.59 -5.15
CA GLU A 113 -7.96 4.78 -5.74
C GLU A 113 -7.50 5.36 -7.07
N MET A 114 -6.35 4.88 -7.54
CA MET A 114 -5.94 5.15 -8.92
C MET A 114 -6.94 4.51 -9.89
N GLY A 115 -7.40 5.28 -10.87
CA GLY A 115 -8.43 4.88 -11.82
C GLY A 115 -9.80 5.52 -11.57
N ASP A 116 -10.10 5.97 -10.35
CA ASP A 116 -11.40 6.56 -10.04
C ASP A 116 -11.60 7.87 -10.80
N THR A 117 -12.81 8.08 -11.32
CA THR A 117 -13.25 9.36 -11.86
C THR A 117 -13.83 10.20 -10.73
N VAL A 118 -13.37 11.45 -10.61
CA VAL A 118 -13.73 12.36 -9.53
C VAL A 118 -13.97 13.78 -10.05
N GLU A 119 -14.74 14.55 -9.27
CA GLU A 119 -14.95 15.97 -9.53
C GLU A 119 -13.96 16.82 -8.71
N LEU A 120 -13.06 17.50 -9.40
CA LEU A 120 -12.15 18.49 -8.83
C LEU A 120 -12.85 19.83 -8.70
N LYS A 121 -13.05 20.32 -7.48
CA LYS A 121 -13.42 21.71 -7.23
C LYS A 121 -12.16 22.58 -7.22
N VAL A 122 -11.96 23.39 -8.26
CA VAL A 122 -10.77 24.23 -8.44
C VAL A 122 -10.78 25.37 -7.41
N THR A 123 -9.68 25.53 -6.69
CA THR A 123 -9.48 26.62 -5.73
C THR A 123 -8.41 27.60 -6.17
N GLU A 124 -7.42 27.12 -6.93
CA GLU A 124 -6.27 27.92 -7.35
C GLU A 124 -5.77 27.44 -8.73
N ILE A 125 -5.27 28.37 -9.53
CA ILE A 125 -4.58 28.08 -10.79
C ILE A 125 -3.13 28.52 -10.63
N GLN A 126 -2.22 27.56 -10.65
CA GLN A 126 -0.78 27.82 -10.62
C GLN A 126 -0.20 27.79 -12.03
N ASP A 127 0.61 28.80 -12.34
CA ASP A 127 1.35 28.90 -13.59
C ASP A 127 2.83 29.06 -13.25
N ARG A 128 3.63 28.04 -13.56
CA ARG A 128 5.08 28.04 -13.31
C ARG A 128 5.79 27.32 -14.45
N ASN A 129 6.85 27.92 -14.98
CA ASN A 129 7.71 27.33 -16.01
C ASN A 129 6.93 26.80 -17.23
N ASN A 130 5.97 27.58 -17.75
CA ASN A 130 5.07 27.18 -18.85
C ASN A 130 4.22 25.93 -18.57
N LYS A 131 4.05 25.55 -17.31
CA LYS A 131 3.15 24.48 -16.88
C LYS A 131 2.03 25.06 -16.05
N VAL A 132 0.81 24.86 -16.52
CA VAL A 132 -0.40 25.26 -15.81
C VAL A 132 -0.89 24.06 -14.99
N THR A 133 -1.08 24.26 -13.68
CA THR A 133 -1.63 23.25 -12.77
C THR A 133 -2.82 23.83 -12.03
N LEU A 134 -3.96 23.15 -12.12
CA LEU A 134 -5.13 23.45 -11.33
C LEU A 134 -4.99 22.76 -9.97
N ILE A 135 -5.13 23.51 -8.89
CA ILE A 135 -5.15 23.00 -7.52
C ILE A 135 -6.56 23.15 -6.99
N GLY A 136 -7.04 22.10 -6.33
CA GLY A 136 -8.39 22.08 -5.80
C GLY A 136 -8.60 21.01 -4.74
N LYS A 137 -9.87 20.71 -4.52
CA LYS A 137 -10.34 19.70 -3.57
C LYS A 137 -11.19 18.66 -4.28
N VAL A 138 -10.96 17.40 -3.92
CA VAL A 138 -11.88 16.28 -4.16
C VAL A 138 -12.34 15.82 -2.78
N GLY A 139 -13.60 16.11 -2.43
CA GLY A 139 -14.07 16.02 -1.05
C GLY A 139 -13.17 16.86 -0.12
N ASN A 140 -12.49 16.19 0.82
CA ASN A 140 -11.58 16.84 1.77
C ASN A 140 -10.09 16.75 1.37
N VAL A 141 -9.75 16.08 0.27
CA VAL A 141 -8.37 15.81 -0.13
C VAL A 141 -7.91 16.84 -1.16
N THR A 142 -6.67 17.34 -0.99
CA THR A 142 -6.05 18.23 -1.98
C THR A 142 -5.75 17.45 -3.26
N ALA A 143 -6.01 18.07 -4.40
CA ALA A 143 -5.79 17.45 -5.70
C ALA A 143 -5.10 18.42 -6.66
N LYS A 144 -4.28 17.87 -7.57
CA LYS A 144 -3.55 18.58 -8.61
C LYS A 144 -3.91 18.01 -9.98
N LEU A 145 -4.24 18.89 -10.91
CA LEU A 145 -4.53 18.57 -12.30
C LEU A 145 -3.65 19.42 -13.23
N PRO A 146 -2.60 18.85 -13.83
CA PRO A 146 -1.83 19.51 -14.87
C PRO A 146 -2.71 19.71 -16.12
N VAL A 147 -2.67 20.90 -16.72
CA VAL A 147 -3.43 21.23 -17.94
C VAL A 147 -2.54 21.97 -18.95
N ALA A 148 -2.83 21.78 -20.24
CA ALA A 148 -2.06 22.40 -21.32
C ALA A 148 -2.44 23.88 -21.55
N ASN A 149 -3.70 24.26 -21.34
CA ASN A 149 -4.20 25.61 -21.61
C ASN A 149 -5.04 26.14 -20.46
N ARG A 150 -4.58 27.23 -19.82
CA ARG A 150 -5.31 27.92 -18.75
C ARG A 150 -6.69 28.45 -19.20
N GLN A 151 -6.78 28.97 -20.43
CA GLN A 151 -7.99 29.64 -20.90
C GLN A 151 -9.18 28.67 -21.00
N ALA A 152 -8.92 27.40 -21.32
CA ALA A 152 -9.95 26.35 -21.38
C ALA A 152 -10.65 26.09 -20.04
N TYR A 153 -10.07 26.55 -18.92
CA TYR A 153 -10.59 26.32 -17.57
C TYR A 153 -10.91 27.62 -16.83
N LYS A 154 -10.89 28.76 -17.53
CA LYS A 154 -11.25 30.06 -16.95
C LYS A 154 -12.77 30.11 -16.72
N GLY A 155 -13.20 30.08 -15.46
CA GLY A 155 -14.61 30.13 -15.07
C GLY A 155 -15.22 28.77 -14.68
N ASN A 156 -14.57 27.66 -15.03
CA ASN A 156 -14.97 26.33 -14.57
C ASN A 156 -14.57 26.13 -13.11
N LYS A 157 -15.57 26.00 -12.23
CA LYS A 157 -15.34 25.77 -10.79
C LYS A 157 -15.15 24.29 -10.47
N THR A 158 -15.69 23.40 -11.30
CA THR A 158 -15.62 21.96 -11.12
C THR A 158 -15.18 21.29 -12.42
N ILE A 159 -14.28 20.31 -12.34
CA ILE A 159 -13.73 19.59 -13.49
C ILE A 159 -13.78 18.09 -13.21
N SER A 160 -14.34 17.31 -14.13
CA SER A 160 -14.27 15.85 -14.08
C SER A 160 -12.91 15.37 -14.57
N ALA A 161 -12.22 14.56 -13.78
CA ALA A 161 -10.90 14.02 -14.08
C ALA A 161 -10.73 12.67 -13.36
N TRP A 162 -9.81 11.83 -13.82
CA TRP A 162 -9.52 10.56 -13.16
C TRP A 162 -8.20 10.61 -12.39
N ILE A 163 -8.09 9.77 -11.37
CA ILE A 163 -6.95 9.72 -10.46
C ILE A 163 -5.82 8.89 -11.08
N THR A 164 -4.70 9.54 -11.36
CA THR A 164 -3.48 8.91 -11.86
C THR A 164 -2.48 8.60 -10.76
N GLY A 165 -2.67 9.12 -9.54
CA GLY A 165 -1.79 8.85 -8.41
C GLY A 165 -2.35 9.29 -7.08
N VAL A 166 -2.00 8.53 -6.04
CA VAL A 166 -2.40 8.80 -4.64
C VAL A 166 -1.15 8.86 -3.77
N GLU A 167 -0.89 10.01 -3.16
CA GLU A 167 0.11 10.17 -2.11
C GLU A 167 -0.59 10.22 -0.76
N LYS A 168 -0.15 9.35 0.17
CA LYS A 168 -0.77 9.26 1.50
C LYS A 168 -0.20 10.29 2.49
N LYS A 169 1.01 10.81 2.24
CA LYS A 169 1.76 11.68 3.17
C LYS A 169 2.66 12.66 2.40
N PRO A 170 2.26 13.94 2.22
CA PRO A 170 0.94 14.50 2.55
C PRO A 170 -0.18 13.91 1.68
N ALA A 171 -1.42 13.99 2.13
CA ALA A 171 -2.57 13.50 1.37
C ALA A 171 -2.77 14.34 0.10
N LEU A 172 -2.49 13.75 -1.07
CA LEU A 172 -2.54 14.43 -2.35
C LEU A 172 -3.00 13.47 -3.46
N LEU A 173 -3.94 13.95 -4.28
CA LEU A 173 -4.38 13.28 -5.51
C LEU A 173 -3.75 13.92 -6.73
N HIS A 174 -3.25 13.08 -7.64
CA HIS A 174 -2.82 13.48 -8.98
C HIS A 174 -3.90 13.10 -9.98
N LEU A 175 -4.36 14.06 -10.77
CA LEU A 175 -5.48 13.91 -11.67
C LEU A 175 -5.04 14.08 -13.14
N SER A 176 -5.83 13.52 -14.05
CA SER A 176 -5.72 13.74 -15.50
C SER A 176 -7.10 13.81 -16.13
N THR A 177 -7.27 14.65 -17.16
CA THR A 177 -8.45 14.66 -18.05
C THR A 177 -8.23 13.84 -19.32
N SER A 178 -7.00 13.40 -19.59
CA SER A 178 -6.65 12.55 -20.73
C SER A 178 -6.73 11.08 -20.36
N ASP A 179 -7.17 10.22 -21.28
CA ASP A 179 -7.17 8.76 -21.14
C ASP A 179 -5.78 8.11 -21.32
N TYR A 180 -4.72 8.93 -21.40
CA TYR A 180 -3.34 8.46 -21.42
C TYR A 180 -3.03 7.48 -20.27
N GLY A 181 -2.58 6.28 -20.60
CA GLY A 181 -2.33 5.20 -19.65
C GLY A 181 -3.37 4.08 -19.69
N LYS A 182 -4.58 4.34 -20.21
CA LYS A 182 -5.68 3.36 -20.28
C LYS A 182 -5.71 2.55 -21.58
N HIS A 183 -4.74 2.73 -22.49
CA HIS A 183 -4.75 1.98 -23.75
C HIS A 183 -4.50 0.50 -23.49
N GLN A 184 -5.16 -0.34 -24.27
CA GLN A 184 -4.93 -1.78 -24.23
C GLN A 184 -3.69 -2.11 -25.09
N PRO A 185 -2.68 -2.84 -24.58
CA PRO A 185 -1.61 -3.36 -25.40
C PRO A 185 -2.13 -4.31 -26.49
N SER A 186 -1.45 -4.40 -27.62
CA SER A 186 -1.72 -5.42 -28.63
C SER A 186 -1.43 -6.82 -28.09
N ASP A 187 -1.97 -7.85 -28.73
CA ASP A 187 -1.88 -9.22 -28.23
C ASP A 187 -0.43 -9.74 -28.21
N ASP A 188 0.37 -9.41 -29.21
CA ASP A 188 1.82 -9.72 -29.21
C ASP A 188 2.54 -9.10 -28.01
N VAL A 189 2.16 -7.86 -27.66
CA VAL A 189 2.74 -7.14 -26.54
C VAL A 189 2.29 -7.75 -25.20
N LYS A 190 1.01 -8.11 -25.07
CA LYS A 190 0.51 -8.85 -23.89
C LYS A 190 1.23 -10.18 -23.72
N ALA A 191 1.41 -10.93 -24.80
CA ALA A 191 2.13 -12.21 -24.78
C ALA A 191 3.58 -12.03 -24.33
N ALA A 192 4.28 -11.01 -24.84
CA ALA A 192 5.64 -10.69 -24.40
C ALA A 192 5.68 -10.30 -22.90
N TYR A 193 4.68 -9.56 -22.41
CA TYR A 193 4.58 -9.21 -20.98
C TYR A 193 4.32 -10.44 -20.11
N ALA A 194 3.43 -11.34 -20.53
CA ALA A 194 3.17 -12.59 -19.84
C ALA A 194 4.43 -13.46 -19.73
N THR A 195 5.17 -13.62 -20.82
CA THR A 195 6.43 -14.38 -20.85
C THR A 195 7.47 -13.79 -19.90
N ALA A 196 7.73 -12.49 -19.98
CA ALA A 196 8.73 -11.83 -19.12
C ALA A 196 8.37 -11.91 -17.63
N VAL A 197 7.09 -11.75 -17.29
CA VAL A 197 6.61 -11.86 -15.91
C VAL A 197 6.67 -13.29 -15.41
N ALA A 198 6.35 -14.28 -16.25
CA ALA A 198 6.44 -15.70 -15.91
C ALA A 198 7.90 -16.14 -15.69
N ALA A 199 8.83 -15.69 -16.52
CA ALA A 199 10.26 -15.95 -16.35
C ALA A 199 10.77 -15.35 -15.03
N LEU A 200 10.38 -14.10 -14.73
CA LEU A 200 10.70 -13.47 -13.45
C LEU A 200 10.11 -14.22 -12.26
N ARG A 201 8.86 -14.71 -12.38
CA ARG A 201 8.23 -15.52 -11.34
C ARG A 201 9.01 -16.82 -11.10
N ARG A 202 9.33 -17.57 -12.16
CA ARG A 202 10.10 -18.82 -12.06
C ARG A 202 11.44 -18.59 -11.37
N TYR A 203 12.16 -17.54 -11.73
CA TYR A 203 13.38 -17.16 -11.03
C TYR A 203 13.19 -17.07 -9.52
N PHE A 204 12.21 -16.29 -9.06
CA PHE A 204 11.99 -16.15 -7.63
C PHE A 204 11.42 -17.42 -6.98
N GLU A 205 10.70 -18.29 -7.69
CA GLU A 205 10.14 -19.52 -7.11
C GLU A 205 11.13 -20.69 -7.06
N THR A 206 11.93 -20.87 -8.11
CA THR A 206 12.75 -22.07 -8.34
C THR A 206 14.24 -21.78 -8.56
N ASN A 207 14.66 -20.52 -8.60
CA ASN A 207 16.00 -20.06 -9.01
C ASN A 207 16.38 -20.41 -10.46
N GLU A 208 15.39 -20.72 -11.31
CA GLU A 208 15.61 -20.89 -12.76
C GLU A 208 15.99 -19.54 -13.38
N LEU A 209 17.16 -19.47 -14.03
CA LEU A 209 17.68 -18.20 -14.55
C LEU A 209 16.89 -17.74 -15.79
N PRO A 210 16.32 -16.53 -15.77
CA PRO A 210 15.71 -15.93 -16.94
C PRO A 210 16.79 -15.37 -17.87
N THR A 211 16.43 -15.12 -19.13
CA THR A 211 17.28 -14.40 -20.08
C THR A 211 17.38 -12.92 -19.70
N THR A 212 18.43 -12.24 -20.16
CA THR A 212 18.61 -10.79 -19.96
C THR A 212 17.46 -9.98 -20.58
N GLU A 213 16.96 -10.40 -21.73
CA GLU A 213 15.83 -9.76 -22.44
C GLU A 213 14.53 -9.84 -21.63
N GLU A 214 14.22 -11.01 -21.05
CA GLU A 214 13.05 -11.19 -20.18
C GLU A 214 13.13 -10.30 -18.94
N VAL A 215 14.30 -10.20 -18.32
CA VAL A 215 14.50 -9.35 -17.13
C VAL A 215 14.38 -7.87 -17.47
N ASP A 216 14.97 -7.42 -18.59
CA ASP A 216 14.89 -6.03 -19.03
C ASP A 216 13.44 -5.65 -19.39
N LEU A 217 12.70 -6.55 -20.05
CA LEU A 217 11.30 -6.35 -20.37
C LEU A 217 10.44 -6.29 -19.10
N ALA A 218 10.61 -7.22 -18.17
CA ALA A 218 9.92 -7.20 -16.88
C ALA A 218 10.23 -5.90 -16.12
N LYS A 219 11.50 -5.48 -16.06
CA LYS A 219 11.91 -4.21 -15.46
C LYS A 219 11.19 -3.02 -16.10
N SER A 220 11.14 -2.95 -17.42
CA SER A 220 10.43 -1.90 -18.18
C SER A 220 8.94 -1.84 -17.82
N LEU A 221 8.31 -3.00 -17.66
CA LEU A 221 6.91 -3.15 -17.25
C LEU A 221 6.65 -2.59 -15.83
N PHE A 222 7.55 -2.84 -14.88
CA PHE A 222 7.43 -2.24 -13.54
C PHE A 222 7.78 -0.75 -13.54
N GLN A 223 8.75 -0.31 -14.34
CA GLN A 223 9.17 1.09 -14.42
C GLN A 223 8.10 2.00 -14.99
N ARG A 224 7.36 1.58 -16.03
CA ARG A 224 6.29 2.41 -16.60
C ARG A 224 5.15 2.67 -15.61
N MET A 225 4.86 1.76 -14.67
CA MET A 225 3.86 2.01 -13.62
C MET A 225 4.30 3.13 -12.66
N ILE A 226 5.61 3.25 -12.43
CA ILE A 226 6.19 4.31 -11.57
C ILE A 226 6.26 5.64 -12.33
N ARG A 227 6.76 5.61 -13.56
CA ARG A 227 7.00 6.80 -14.40
C ARG A 227 5.72 7.34 -15.03
N ARG A 228 4.75 6.45 -15.27
CA ARG A 228 3.48 6.74 -15.95
C ARG A 228 3.73 7.37 -17.32
N ASP A 229 4.66 6.77 -18.07
CA ASP A 229 5.24 7.31 -19.30
C ASP A 229 4.94 6.47 -20.55
N GLN A 230 4.03 5.50 -20.45
CA GLN A 230 3.53 4.70 -21.59
C GLN A 230 2.01 4.74 -21.66
N ASN A 231 1.44 4.66 -22.87
CA ASN A 231 -0.02 4.77 -23.09
C ASN A 231 -0.84 3.68 -22.39
N ASP A 232 -0.20 2.59 -21.94
CA ASP A 232 -0.80 1.42 -21.30
C ASP A 232 -0.44 1.28 -19.81
N TRP A 233 0.23 2.28 -19.21
CA TRP A 233 0.79 2.15 -17.86
C TRP A 233 -0.27 1.77 -16.81
N PHE A 234 -1.50 2.29 -16.94
CA PHE A 234 -2.59 2.02 -16.02
C PHE A 234 -3.21 0.65 -16.28
N THR A 235 -3.36 0.25 -17.54
CA THR A 235 -3.78 -1.10 -17.92
C THR A 235 -2.84 -2.15 -17.32
N VAL A 236 -1.53 -1.93 -17.42
CA VAL A 236 -0.50 -2.79 -16.81
C VAL A 236 -0.62 -2.79 -15.28
N TYR A 237 -0.84 -1.62 -14.66
CA TYR A 237 -1.04 -1.50 -13.22
C TYR A 237 -2.24 -2.31 -12.71
N VAL A 238 -3.35 -2.28 -13.45
CA VAL A 238 -4.55 -3.08 -13.13
C VAL A 238 -4.28 -4.57 -13.35
N ALA A 239 -3.64 -4.94 -14.46
CA ALA A 239 -3.29 -6.34 -14.76
C ALA A 239 -2.38 -6.95 -13.67
N MET A 240 -1.49 -6.14 -13.09
CA MET A 240 -0.61 -6.52 -11.96
C MET A 240 -1.31 -6.62 -10.60
N GLY A 241 -2.63 -6.42 -10.52
CA GLY A 241 -3.40 -6.49 -9.28
C GLY A 241 -3.25 -5.24 -8.40
N ARG A 242 -3.06 -4.07 -9.01
CA ARG A 242 -3.00 -2.76 -8.33
C ARG A 242 -1.95 -2.70 -7.20
N PRO A 243 -0.68 -3.07 -7.46
CA PRO A 243 0.34 -3.13 -6.41
C PRO A 243 0.63 -1.75 -5.79
N GLN A 244 1.08 -1.71 -4.55
CA GLN A 244 1.53 -0.44 -3.94
C GLN A 244 2.80 0.06 -4.65
N LEU A 245 2.80 1.32 -5.11
CA LEU A 245 3.91 1.88 -5.90
C LEU A 245 5.26 1.88 -5.16
N ASP A 246 5.26 1.95 -3.83
CA ASP A 246 6.49 1.83 -3.03
C ASP A 246 7.10 0.42 -3.12
N HIS A 247 6.26 -0.62 -3.19
CA HIS A 247 6.74 -1.98 -3.47
C HIS A 247 7.29 -2.06 -4.89
N VAL A 248 6.58 -1.50 -5.88
CA VAL A 248 7.02 -1.48 -7.29
C VAL A 248 8.39 -0.81 -7.44
N ARG A 249 8.63 0.33 -6.76
CA ARG A 249 9.95 1.00 -6.74
C ARG A 249 11.05 0.10 -6.19
N ARG A 250 10.75 -0.69 -5.15
CA ARG A 250 11.69 -1.66 -4.60
C ARG A 250 11.92 -2.82 -5.57
N TRP A 251 10.88 -3.35 -6.20
CA TRP A 251 10.96 -4.41 -7.21
C TRP A 251 11.88 -4.01 -8.36
N VAL A 252 11.70 -2.82 -8.93
CA VAL A 252 12.57 -2.31 -10.01
C VAL A 252 14.05 -2.32 -9.63
N LYS A 253 14.40 -1.96 -8.38
CA LYS A 253 15.79 -2.00 -7.91
C LYS A 253 16.36 -3.41 -7.88
N VAL A 254 15.59 -4.36 -7.36
CA VAL A 254 16.01 -5.78 -7.27
C VAL A 254 16.11 -6.40 -8.67
N ILE A 255 15.13 -6.15 -9.54
CA ILE A 255 15.16 -6.63 -10.93
C ILE A 255 16.35 -6.01 -11.68
N GLN A 256 16.69 -4.74 -11.40
CA GLN A 256 17.89 -4.11 -11.95
C GLN A 256 19.18 -4.77 -11.45
N MET A 257 19.24 -5.21 -10.18
CA MET A 257 20.37 -5.98 -9.66
C MET A 257 20.45 -7.35 -10.33
N LEU A 258 19.33 -8.05 -10.50
CA LEU A 258 19.27 -9.31 -11.24
C LEU A 258 19.80 -9.13 -12.68
N ALA A 259 19.36 -8.08 -13.38
CA ALA A 259 19.84 -7.79 -14.72
C ALA A 259 21.36 -7.53 -14.78
N ARG A 260 21.93 -6.90 -13.75
CA ARG A 260 23.40 -6.71 -13.65
C ARG A 260 24.11 -8.02 -13.34
N SER A 261 23.59 -8.81 -12.41
CA SER A 261 24.12 -10.13 -12.03
C SER A 261 24.19 -11.08 -13.24
N LEU A 262 23.14 -11.15 -14.05
CA LEU A 262 23.12 -11.94 -15.29
C LEU A 262 24.17 -11.50 -16.33
N ARG A 263 24.66 -10.26 -16.24
CA ARG A 263 25.72 -9.72 -17.10
C ARG A 263 27.13 -9.86 -16.48
N GLY A 264 27.26 -10.61 -15.38
CA GLY A 264 28.55 -10.89 -14.74
C GLY A 264 28.95 -9.90 -13.64
N ASP A 265 28.03 -9.08 -13.14
CA ASP A 265 28.31 -8.16 -12.03
C ASP A 265 28.29 -8.90 -10.68
N GLU A 266 29.48 -9.17 -10.14
CA GLU A 266 29.66 -9.91 -8.88
C GLU A 266 29.10 -9.15 -7.67
N GLU A 267 29.23 -7.81 -7.65
CA GLU A 267 28.70 -6.97 -6.57
C GLU A 267 27.17 -7.03 -6.54
N ALA A 268 26.53 -6.93 -7.71
CA ALA A 268 25.09 -7.06 -7.84
C ALA A 268 24.60 -8.45 -7.40
N THR A 269 25.36 -9.50 -7.70
CA THR A 269 25.06 -10.88 -7.30
C THR A 269 25.05 -11.04 -5.78
N GLN A 270 26.05 -10.49 -5.09
CA GLN A 270 26.11 -10.52 -3.62
C GLN A 270 24.99 -9.70 -2.98
N GLN A 271 24.68 -8.52 -3.54
CA GLN A 271 23.62 -7.66 -3.03
C GLN A 271 22.23 -8.27 -3.21
N LEU A 272 21.98 -8.97 -4.32
CA LEU A 272 20.68 -9.58 -4.62
C LEU A 272 20.22 -10.52 -3.50
N ALA A 273 21.11 -11.40 -3.04
CA ALA A 273 20.85 -12.33 -1.94
C ALA A 273 20.46 -11.64 -0.62
N SER A 274 20.93 -10.40 -0.39
CA SER A 274 20.62 -9.63 0.82
C SER A 274 19.31 -8.83 0.74
N GLN A 275 18.80 -8.58 -0.47
CA GLN A 275 17.63 -7.71 -0.71
C GLN A 275 16.31 -8.48 -0.82
N GLU A 276 16.39 -9.79 -1.06
CA GLU A 276 15.25 -10.71 -1.13
C GLU A 276 14.72 -11.08 0.26
N ASP A 277 13.98 -10.15 0.89
CA ASP A 277 13.18 -10.53 2.06
C ASP A 277 11.86 -11.22 1.64
N ARG A 278 11.30 -12.03 2.55
CA ARG A 278 10.07 -12.79 2.31
C ARG A 278 8.89 -11.92 1.86
N PHE A 279 8.76 -10.70 2.38
CA PHE A 279 7.63 -9.81 2.07
C PHE A 279 7.75 -9.19 0.68
N PHE A 280 8.98 -8.84 0.27
CA PHE A 280 9.28 -8.47 -1.10
C PHE A 280 8.85 -9.58 -2.06
N LYS A 281 9.29 -10.81 -1.77
CA LYS A 281 9.07 -11.98 -2.62
C LYS A 281 7.59 -12.30 -2.75
N ASP A 282 6.87 -12.42 -1.64
CA ASP A 282 5.44 -12.74 -1.65
C ASP A 282 4.61 -11.69 -2.40
N ALA A 283 4.93 -10.40 -2.22
CA ALA A 283 4.20 -9.33 -2.90
C ALA A 283 4.49 -9.27 -4.40
N LEU A 284 5.75 -9.50 -4.81
CA LEU A 284 6.15 -9.58 -6.21
C LEU A 284 5.49 -10.78 -6.90
N LEU A 285 5.54 -11.96 -6.27
CA LEU A 285 4.94 -13.18 -6.82
C LEU A 285 3.43 -13.05 -7.02
N ARG A 286 2.72 -12.39 -6.10
CA ARG A 286 1.29 -12.07 -6.29
C ARG A 286 1.04 -11.18 -7.50
N ALA A 287 1.85 -10.13 -7.68
CA ALA A 287 1.74 -9.24 -8.83
C ALA A 287 2.03 -9.99 -10.15
N CYS A 288 3.07 -10.84 -10.17
CA CYS A 288 3.40 -11.65 -11.33
C CYS A 288 2.26 -12.63 -11.70
N LYS A 289 1.71 -13.35 -10.71
CA LYS A 289 0.58 -14.27 -10.93
C LYS A 289 -0.67 -13.54 -11.45
N ALA A 290 -0.95 -12.35 -10.92
CA ALA A 290 -2.06 -11.52 -11.41
C ALA A 290 -1.84 -11.11 -12.87
N ALA A 291 -0.64 -10.64 -13.20
CA ALA A 291 -0.31 -10.24 -14.56
C ALA A 291 -0.32 -11.40 -15.55
N GLU A 292 0.26 -12.56 -15.21
CA GLU A 292 0.17 -13.77 -16.04
C GLU A 292 -1.29 -14.12 -16.34
N LYS A 293 -2.15 -14.17 -15.30
CA LYS A 293 -3.58 -14.44 -15.48
C LYS A 293 -4.24 -13.40 -16.40
N ASN A 294 -4.04 -12.12 -16.14
CA ASN A 294 -4.76 -11.04 -16.82
C ASN A 294 -4.23 -10.70 -18.22
N PHE A 295 -3.01 -11.12 -18.58
CA PHE A 295 -2.47 -10.96 -19.94
C PHE A 295 -2.69 -12.17 -20.85
N THR A 296 -3.04 -13.33 -20.28
CA THR A 296 -3.29 -14.58 -21.03
C THR A 296 -4.77 -14.93 -21.19
N SER A 297 -5.65 -14.32 -20.40
CA SER A 297 -7.11 -14.34 -20.55
C SER A 297 -7.61 -13.30 -21.54
#